data_AF-A0A100XW78-F1
#
_entry.id   AF-A0A100XW78-F1
#
_cell.length_a   1.000
_cell.length_b   1.000
_cell.length_c   1.000
_cell.angle_alpha   90.00
_cell.angle_beta   90.00
_cell.angle_gamma   90.00
#
_symmetry.space_group_name_H-M   'P 1'
#
loop_
_entity.id
_entity.type
_entity.pdbx_description
1 polymer ?
#
loop_
_entity_poly.entity_id
_entity_poly.type
_entity_poly.pdbx_seq_one_letter_code
_entity_poly.pdbx_strand_id
1 'polypeptide(L)'
;MLPSWGIYAGTAAAFILIAIGLTKRLGPEWAWVNRKIIHFSIVPAVLMFYYGKIPAEVFSGAALVFGLFQLWLHPKKREFSWYQIEHNYGEVFFAFSASVVPMVLPREYATALLLAMAVSDGITEIIRHFYFKRHGFNVKLRKHWTGSFGYLATALAIAFLLLDAGTMGKIWWAVILTLAEYQGWLDDNLAVPLVGSLLFLLY
;
A
#
# COMPACT_ATOMS: atom_id res chain seq x y z
N MET A 1 30.66 12.53 2.75
CA MET A 1 29.51 12.90 3.61
C MET A 1 28.31 12.09 3.15
N LEU A 2 27.60 11.42 4.06
CA LEU A 2 26.36 10.75 3.68
C LEU A 2 25.35 11.80 3.22
N PRO A 3 24.63 11.59 2.11
CA PRO A 3 23.55 12.48 1.72
C PRO A 3 22.55 12.64 2.86
N SER A 4 22.01 13.85 3.04
CA SER A 4 21.07 14.16 4.13
C SER A 4 19.83 13.25 4.14
N TRP A 5 19.43 12.74 2.97
CA TRP A 5 18.33 11.78 2.83
C TRP A 5 18.64 10.40 3.43
N GLY A 6 19.91 10.04 3.63
CA GLY A 6 20.32 8.70 4.08
C GLY A 6 19.77 8.31 5.45
N ILE A 7 19.73 9.26 6.38
CA ILE A 7 19.18 9.03 7.73
C ILE A 7 17.66 8.78 7.65
N TYR A 8 16.95 9.55 6.81
CA TYR A 8 15.51 9.40 6.63
C TYR A 8 15.17 8.08 5.94
N ALA A 9 15.86 7.74 4.85
CA ALA A 9 15.68 6.47 4.15
C ALA A 9 16.00 5.26 5.06
N GLY A 10 17.08 5.34 5.85
CA GLY A 10 17.42 4.32 6.83
C GLY A 10 16.37 4.18 7.94
N THR A 11 15.84 5.29 8.43
CA THR A 11 14.76 5.30 9.44
C THR A 11 13.47 4.69 8.87
N ALA A 12 13.07 5.09 7.66
CA ALA A 12 11.92 4.53 6.96
C ALA A 12 12.06 3.01 6.74
N ALA A 13 13.22 2.55 6.28
CA ALA A 13 13.52 1.13 6.14
C ALA A 13 13.45 0.39 7.48
N ALA A 14 13.91 1.00 8.58
CA ALA A 14 13.83 0.40 9.91
C ALA A 14 12.39 0.12 10.34
N PHE A 15 11.43 1.03 10.08
CA PHE A 15 10.00 0.77 10.36
C PHE A 15 9.49 -0.48 9.63
N ILE A 16 9.85 -0.62 8.34
CA ILE A 16 9.45 -1.75 7.51
C ILE A 16 10.08 -3.05 8.00
N LEU A 17 11.40 -3.05 8.26
CA LEU A 17 12.12 -4.22 8.74
C LEU A 17 11.66 -4.65 10.13
N ILE A 18 11.37 -3.70 11.03
CA ILE A 18 10.79 -3.97 12.34
C ILE A 18 9.40 -4.60 12.17
N ALA A 19 8.55 -4.06 11.29
CA ALA A 19 7.23 -4.65 11.02
C ALA A 19 7.34 -6.09 10.49
N ILE A 20 8.23 -6.35 9.53
CA ILE A 20 8.50 -7.71 9.02
C ILE A 20 8.97 -8.65 10.15
N GLY A 21 9.89 -8.18 11.01
CA GLY A 21 10.43 -8.96 12.11
C GLY A 21 9.42 -9.25 13.22
N LEU A 22 8.58 -8.28 13.57
CA LEU A 22 7.56 -8.42 14.60
C LEU A 22 6.40 -9.31 14.15
N THR A 23 5.92 -9.12 12.91
CA THR A 23 4.82 -9.92 12.35
C THR A 23 5.17 -11.40 12.20
N LYS A 24 6.46 -11.75 12.11
CA LYS A 24 6.91 -13.15 12.16
C LYS A 24 6.40 -13.90 13.40
N ARG A 25 6.23 -13.22 14.54
CA ARG A 25 5.72 -13.81 15.79
C ARG A 25 4.25 -14.22 15.71
N LEU A 26 3.50 -13.63 14.77
CA LEU A 26 2.10 -13.96 14.54
C LEU A 26 1.92 -15.20 13.67
N GLY A 27 2.95 -15.67 12.97
CA GLY A 27 2.90 -16.93 12.22
C GLY A 27 2.15 -16.89 10.88
N PRO A 28 2.18 -18.01 10.12
CA PRO A 28 1.60 -18.12 8.77
C PRO A 28 0.08 -17.98 8.70
N GLU A 29 -0.63 -18.33 9.77
CA GLU A 29 -2.09 -18.24 9.86
C GLU A 29 -2.59 -16.79 9.83
N TRP A 30 -1.73 -15.83 10.17
CA TRP A 30 -1.98 -14.39 10.07
C TRP A 30 -1.31 -13.73 8.86
N ALA A 31 -0.79 -14.50 7.90
CA ALA A 31 0.03 -13.96 6.81
C ALA A 31 -0.63 -12.82 6.03
N TRP A 32 -1.95 -12.89 5.84
CA TRP A 32 -2.73 -11.83 5.20
C TRP A 32 -2.72 -10.52 5.99
N VAL A 33 -2.95 -10.59 7.32
CA VAL A 33 -2.94 -9.42 8.21
C VAL A 33 -1.52 -8.88 8.35
N ASN A 34 -0.53 -9.77 8.50
CA ASN A 34 0.88 -9.42 8.59
C ASN A 34 1.34 -8.61 7.38
N ARG A 35 0.95 -9.02 6.17
CA ARG A 35 1.22 -8.27 4.95
C ARG A 35 0.67 -6.84 5.02
N LYS A 36 -0.58 -6.68 5.46
CA LYS A 36 -1.20 -5.35 5.56
C LYS A 36 -0.52 -4.50 6.64
N ILE A 37 -0.11 -5.07 7.76
CA ILE A 37 0.74 -4.38 8.77
C ILE A 37 2.06 -3.90 8.15
N ILE A 38 2.69 -4.73 7.32
CA ILE A 38 3.92 -4.34 6.61
C ILE A 38 3.63 -3.24 5.57
N HIS A 39 2.50 -3.28 4.85
CA HIS A 39 2.10 -2.18 3.97
C HIS A 39 1.92 -0.87 4.76
N PHE A 40 1.23 -0.88 5.91
CA PHE A 40 1.13 0.30 6.78
C PHE A 40 2.49 0.84 7.23
N SER A 41 3.48 -0.03 7.44
CA SER A 41 4.79 0.38 7.91
C SER A 41 5.58 1.23 6.90
N ILE A 42 5.12 1.36 5.66
CA ILE A 42 5.69 2.28 4.66
C ILE A 42 5.27 3.74 4.88
N VAL A 43 4.22 4.01 5.67
CA VAL A 43 3.68 5.37 5.87
C VAL A 43 4.77 6.38 6.27
N PRO A 44 5.70 6.10 7.20
CA PRO A 44 6.82 6.99 7.49
C PRO A 44 7.68 7.31 6.25
N ALA A 45 7.93 6.34 5.38
CA ALA A 45 8.66 6.55 4.13
C ALA A 45 7.90 7.50 3.20
N VAL A 46 6.59 7.30 3.07
CA VAL A 46 5.71 8.13 2.22
C VAL A 46 5.64 9.56 2.74
N LEU A 47 5.55 9.76 4.05
CA LEU A 47 5.56 11.09 4.66
C LEU A 47 6.94 11.77 4.53
N MET A 48 8.04 11.03 4.70
CA MET A 48 9.38 11.57 4.49
C MET A 48 9.61 11.96 3.01
N PHE A 49 9.03 11.22 2.06
CA PHE A 49 8.98 11.61 0.66
C PHE A 49 8.18 12.90 0.45
N TYR A 50 6.98 12.99 1.03
CA TYR A 50 6.12 14.18 0.98
C TYR A 50 6.84 15.45 1.49
N TYR A 51 7.54 15.36 2.62
CA TYR A 51 8.31 16.48 3.18
C TYR A 51 9.66 16.74 2.48
N GLY A 52 9.92 16.09 1.34
CA GLY A 52 11.15 16.26 0.57
C GLY A 52 12.42 15.78 1.28
N LYS A 53 12.28 14.92 2.31
CA LYS A 53 13.40 14.34 3.06
C LYS A 53 13.99 13.11 2.38
N ILE A 54 13.16 12.38 1.63
CA ILE A 54 13.58 11.31 0.73
C ILE A 54 13.23 11.74 -0.70
N PRO A 55 14.20 11.85 -1.62
CA PRO A 55 13.92 12.19 -3.01
C PRO A 55 13.22 11.01 -3.72
N ALA A 56 12.48 11.31 -4.79
CA ALA A 56 11.67 10.33 -5.52
C ALA A 56 12.49 9.12 -5.97
N GLU A 57 13.68 9.36 -6.51
CA GLU A 57 14.59 8.35 -7.05
C GLU A 57 15.05 7.38 -5.96
N VAL A 58 15.28 7.87 -4.74
CA VAL A 58 15.70 7.03 -3.60
C VAL A 58 14.52 6.23 -3.08
N PHE A 59 13.34 6.85 -2.91
CA PHE A 59 12.13 6.12 -2.50
C PHE A 59 11.81 5.01 -3.52
N SER A 60 11.77 5.37 -4.80
CA SER A 60 11.43 4.48 -5.90
C SER A 60 12.46 3.38 -6.09
N GLY A 61 13.76 3.71 -6.03
CA GLY A 61 14.82 2.73 -6.10
C GLY A 61 14.75 1.72 -4.94
N ALA A 62 14.51 2.19 -3.72
CA ALA A 62 14.34 1.31 -2.56
C ALA A 62 13.11 0.40 -2.70
N ALA A 63 11.96 0.94 -3.09
CA ALA A 63 10.74 0.16 -3.33
C ALA A 63 10.94 -0.89 -4.43
N LEU A 64 11.64 -0.54 -5.51
CA LEU A 64 11.99 -1.47 -6.58
C LEU A 64 12.88 -2.62 -6.08
N VAL A 65 13.90 -2.31 -5.29
CA VAL A 65 14.81 -3.32 -4.70
C VAL A 65 14.03 -4.27 -3.78
N PHE A 66 13.13 -3.74 -2.94
CA PHE A 66 12.24 -4.56 -2.11
C PHE A 66 11.34 -5.48 -2.96
N GLY A 67 10.70 -4.93 -4.00
CA GLY A 67 9.84 -5.70 -4.90
C GLY A 67 10.59 -6.78 -5.66
N LEU A 68 11.80 -6.49 -6.17
CA LEU A 68 12.67 -7.46 -6.84
C LEU A 68 13.10 -8.57 -5.88
N PHE A 69 13.47 -8.22 -4.64
CA PHE A 69 13.83 -9.20 -3.62
C PHE A 69 12.66 -10.11 -3.27
N GLN A 70 11.46 -9.55 -3.06
CA GLN A 70 10.25 -10.32 -2.79
C GLN A 70 9.89 -11.23 -3.97
N LEU A 71 9.93 -10.71 -5.19
CA LEU A 71 9.69 -11.47 -6.41
C LEU A 71 10.68 -12.62 -6.56
N TRP A 72 11.96 -12.40 -6.27
CA TRP A 72 13.00 -13.42 -6.38
C TRP A 72 12.79 -14.64 -5.48
N LEU A 73 12.07 -14.49 -4.37
CA LEU A 73 11.75 -15.57 -3.45
C LEU A 73 10.65 -16.50 -3.96
N HIS A 74 9.68 -15.98 -4.73
CA HIS A 74 8.52 -16.74 -5.24
C HIS A 74 8.92 -17.90 -6.18
N PRO A 75 9.68 -17.68 -7.28
CA PRO A 75 10.12 -18.78 -8.15
C PRO A 75 10.98 -19.83 -7.44
N LYS A 76 11.59 -19.46 -6.31
CA LYS A 76 12.45 -20.33 -5.51
C LYS A 76 11.71 -21.10 -4.42
N LYS A 77 10.40 -20.88 -4.24
CA LYS A 77 9.61 -21.42 -3.13
C LYS A 77 10.24 -21.12 -1.75
N ARG A 78 10.78 -19.90 -1.61
CA ARG A 78 11.46 -19.39 -0.40
C ARG A 78 10.71 -18.20 0.19
N GLU A 79 9.41 -18.12 -0.06
CA GLU A 79 8.54 -17.09 0.47
C GLU A 79 8.59 -17.08 2.00
N PHE A 80 8.60 -15.88 2.58
CA PHE A 80 8.40 -15.72 4.00
C PHE A 80 6.94 -16.00 4.36
N SER A 81 6.65 -17.26 4.72
CA SER A 81 5.28 -17.79 4.92
C SER A 81 4.39 -17.00 5.88
N TRP A 82 4.95 -16.14 6.74
CA TRP A 82 4.20 -15.26 7.62
C TRP A 82 3.73 -13.96 6.97
N TYR A 83 4.06 -13.64 5.72
CA TYR A 83 3.48 -12.47 5.03
C TYR A 83 3.46 -12.59 3.49
N GLN A 84 4.37 -13.37 2.91
CA GLN A 84 4.35 -13.76 1.51
C GLN A 84 3.52 -15.03 1.36
N ILE A 85 2.46 -14.94 0.56
CA ILE A 85 1.47 -16.00 0.40
C ILE A 85 1.77 -16.68 -0.92
N GLU A 86 1.93 -18.00 -0.89
CA GLU A 86 2.23 -18.81 -2.07
C GLU A 86 1.21 -18.52 -3.18
N HIS A 87 1.72 -18.33 -4.41
CA HIS A 87 0.95 -17.97 -5.60
C HIS A 87 0.19 -16.63 -5.55
N ASN A 88 0.42 -15.80 -4.54
CA ASN A 88 -0.13 -14.46 -4.46
C ASN A 88 0.99 -13.41 -4.39
N TYR A 89 1.06 -12.58 -5.42
CA TYR A 89 2.11 -11.58 -5.64
C TYR A 89 1.72 -10.17 -5.18
N GLY A 90 0.64 -10.02 -4.40
CA GLY A 90 0.13 -8.69 -4.01
C GLY A 90 1.18 -7.81 -3.32
N GLU A 91 2.08 -8.38 -2.51
CA GLU A 91 3.17 -7.59 -1.92
C GLU A 91 4.21 -7.12 -2.95
N VAL A 92 4.46 -7.93 -3.98
CA VAL A 92 5.37 -7.57 -5.09
C VAL A 92 4.75 -6.46 -5.93
N PHE A 93 3.46 -6.61 -6.26
CA PHE A 93 2.72 -5.59 -6.99
C PHE A 93 2.66 -4.27 -6.23
N PHE A 94 2.45 -4.31 -4.92
CA PHE A 94 2.50 -3.14 -4.07
C PHE A 94 3.87 -2.43 -4.16
N ALA A 95 4.96 -3.18 -4.01
CA ALA A 95 6.31 -2.63 -4.06
C ALA A 95 6.66 -2.03 -5.44
N PHE A 96 6.24 -2.67 -6.54
CA PHE A 96 6.45 -2.14 -7.88
C PHE A 96 5.58 -0.93 -8.19
N SER A 97 4.31 -0.93 -7.78
CA SER A 97 3.48 0.26 -7.89
C SER A 97 4.05 1.43 -7.08
N ALA A 98 4.55 1.15 -5.87
CA ALA A 98 5.22 2.15 -5.04
C ALA A 98 6.55 2.64 -5.65
N SER A 99 7.23 1.85 -6.47
CA SER A 99 8.43 2.30 -7.18
C SER A 99 8.12 3.21 -8.36
N VAL A 100 6.99 2.99 -9.05
CA VAL A 100 6.63 3.77 -10.24
C VAL A 100 5.96 5.09 -9.88
N VAL A 101 4.99 5.09 -8.96
CA VAL A 101 4.13 6.24 -8.66
C VAL A 101 4.91 7.54 -8.37
N PRO A 102 5.94 7.56 -7.50
CA PRO A 102 6.71 8.78 -7.21
C PRO A 102 7.52 9.35 -8.38
N MET A 103 7.83 8.52 -9.38
CA MET A 103 8.62 8.93 -10.54
C MET A 103 7.78 9.61 -11.62
N VAL A 104 6.47 9.34 -11.64
CA VAL A 104 5.59 9.73 -12.75
C VAL A 104 4.50 10.74 -12.34
N LEU A 105 4.26 10.90 -11.04
CA LEU A 105 3.26 11.85 -10.52
C LEU A 105 3.92 12.93 -9.65
N PRO A 106 3.32 14.14 -9.56
CA PRO A 106 3.75 15.15 -8.61
C PRO A 106 3.72 14.62 -7.18
N ARG A 107 4.63 15.13 -6.34
CA ARG A 107 4.89 14.61 -4.99
C ARG A 107 3.64 14.53 -4.13
N GLU A 108 2.82 15.57 -4.13
CA GLU A 108 1.60 15.67 -3.32
C GLU A 108 0.57 14.61 -3.74
N TYR A 109 0.35 14.46 -5.05
CA TYR A 109 -0.57 13.46 -5.59
C TYR A 109 -0.05 12.03 -5.41
N ALA A 110 1.24 11.80 -5.69
CA ALA A 110 1.92 10.54 -5.44
C ALA A 110 1.78 10.13 -3.97
N THR A 111 1.98 11.06 -3.04
CA THR A 111 1.81 10.84 -1.60
C THR A 111 0.38 10.41 -1.28
N ALA A 112 -0.63 11.13 -1.78
CA ALA A 112 -2.03 10.78 -1.54
C ALA A 112 -2.36 9.37 -2.06
N LEU A 113 -1.90 9.03 -3.26
CA LEU A 113 -2.14 7.72 -3.87
C LEU A 113 -1.42 6.58 -3.12
N LEU A 114 -0.15 6.78 -2.75
CA LEU A 114 0.61 5.82 -1.94
C LEU A 114 -0.01 5.60 -0.56
N LEU A 115 -0.51 6.66 0.08
CA LEU A 115 -1.22 6.53 1.33
C LEU A 115 -2.56 5.80 1.16
N ALA A 116 -3.31 6.00 0.07
CA ALA A 116 -4.52 5.21 -0.18
C ALA A 116 -4.18 3.72 -0.33
N MET A 117 -3.12 3.38 -1.06
CA MET A 117 -2.65 2.00 -1.16
C MET A 117 -2.15 1.41 0.16
N ALA A 118 -1.44 2.19 0.99
CA ALA A 118 -0.88 1.68 2.24
C ALA A 118 -1.91 1.64 3.37
N VAL A 119 -2.79 2.65 3.43
CA VAL A 119 -3.70 2.90 4.55
C VAL A 119 -5.12 2.46 4.23
N SER A 120 -5.70 2.92 3.13
CA SER A 120 -7.10 2.60 2.81
C SER A 120 -7.29 1.11 2.54
N ASP A 121 -6.46 0.53 1.67
CA ASP A 121 -6.45 -0.92 1.43
C ASP A 121 -6.11 -1.72 2.71
N GLY A 122 -5.12 -1.27 3.49
CA GLY A 122 -4.78 -1.87 4.77
C GLY A 122 -5.97 -1.92 5.75
N ILE A 123 -6.72 -0.82 5.89
CA ILE A 123 -7.87 -0.72 6.78
C ILE A 123 -9.01 -1.61 6.27
N THR A 124 -9.27 -1.58 4.96
CA THR A 124 -10.27 -2.42 4.30
C THR A 124 -10.07 -3.90 4.60
N GLU A 125 -8.84 -4.38 4.46
CA GLU A 125 -8.51 -5.79 4.66
C GLU A 125 -8.53 -6.18 6.14
N ILE A 126 -8.14 -5.28 7.06
CA ILE A 126 -8.29 -5.52 8.50
C ILE A 126 -9.77 -5.63 8.88
N ILE A 127 -10.62 -4.70 8.42
CA ILE A 127 -12.06 -4.72 8.70
C ILE A 127 -12.69 -6.01 8.16
N ARG A 128 -12.36 -6.38 6.92
CA ARG A 128 -12.85 -7.64 6.30
C ARG A 128 -12.37 -8.85 7.09
N HIS A 129 -11.11 -8.87 7.51
CA HIS A 129 -10.57 -9.98 8.30
C HIS A 129 -11.34 -10.20 9.59
N PHE A 130 -11.54 -9.16 10.38
CA PHE A 130 -12.30 -9.27 11.62
C PHE A 130 -13.77 -9.62 11.38
N TYR A 131 -14.38 -9.05 10.32
CA TYR A 131 -15.75 -9.37 9.94
C TYR A 131 -15.90 -10.86 9.61
N PHE A 132 -15.13 -11.41 8.68
CA PHE A 132 -15.27 -12.81 8.27
C PHE A 132 -14.86 -13.80 9.36
N LYS A 133 -13.81 -13.50 10.11
CA LYS A 133 -13.37 -14.34 11.24
C LYS A 133 -14.47 -14.46 12.31
N ARG A 134 -15.16 -13.36 12.62
CA ARG A 134 -16.29 -13.36 13.58
C ARG A 134 -17.48 -14.20 13.11
N HIS A 135 -17.65 -14.35 11.79
CA HIS A 135 -18.76 -15.10 11.19
C HIS A 135 -18.36 -16.52 10.73
N GLY A 136 -17.19 -17.02 11.14
CA GLY A 136 -16.76 -18.40 10.86
C GLY A 136 -16.38 -18.67 9.39
N PHE A 137 -16.22 -17.63 8.57
CA PHE A 137 -15.80 -17.79 7.18
C PHE A 137 -14.28 -17.73 7.04
N ASN A 138 -13.75 -18.53 6.10
CA ASN A 138 -12.36 -18.39 5.71
C ASN A 138 -12.15 -17.02 5.03
N VAL A 139 -11.27 -16.22 5.62
CA VAL A 139 -11.13 -14.78 5.35
C VAL A 139 -10.59 -14.49 3.94
N LYS A 140 -9.90 -15.46 3.35
CA LYS A 140 -9.11 -15.22 2.14
C LYS A 140 -10.00 -14.78 0.97
N LEU A 141 -9.71 -13.58 0.45
CA LEU A 141 -10.18 -13.05 -0.84
C LEU A 141 -11.68 -12.72 -0.96
N ARG A 142 -12.44 -12.72 0.14
CA ARG A 142 -13.85 -12.30 0.09
C ARG A 142 -13.97 -10.80 0.27
N LYS A 143 -14.63 -10.14 -0.67
CA LYS A 143 -14.96 -8.71 -0.57
C LYS A 143 -16.27 -8.54 0.17
N HIS A 144 -16.33 -7.49 0.97
CA HIS A 144 -17.53 -7.10 1.71
C HIS A 144 -17.62 -5.58 1.79
N TRP A 145 -18.85 -5.07 1.75
CA TRP A 145 -19.14 -3.64 1.74
C TRP A 145 -18.58 -2.91 2.97
N THR A 146 -18.46 -3.58 4.12
CA THR A 146 -17.86 -3.00 5.34
C THR A 146 -16.40 -2.59 5.11
N GLY A 147 -15.64 -3.39 4.36
CA GLY A 147 -14.27 -3.04 3.99
C GLY A 147 -14.22 -1.87 3.01
N SER A 148 -15.14 -1.83 2.04
CA SER A 148 -15.22 -0.74 1.07
C SER A 148 -15.64 0.59 1.72
N PHE A 149 -16.48 0.56 2.76
CA PHE A 149 -16.76 1.73 3.59
C PHE A 149 -15.49 2.24 4.29
N GLY A 150 -14.69 1.34 4.86
CA GLY A 150 -13.39 1.68 5.44
C GLY A 150 -12.43 2.30 4.42
N TYR A 151 -12.40 1.75 3.19
CA TYR A 151 -11.63 2.32 2.10
C TYR A 151 -12.08 3.75 1.80
N LEU A 152 -13.37 3.94 1.54
CA LEU A 152 -13.93 5.23 1.14
C LEU A 152 -13.69 6.30 2.21
N ALA A 153 -13.95 5.99 3.48
CA ALA A 153 -13.78 6.94 4.58
C ALA A 153 -12.33 7.42 4.70
N THR A 154 -11.37 6.50 4.58
CA THR A 154 -9.94 6.80 4.72
C THR A 154 -9.39 7.48 3.45
N ALA A 155 -9.82 7.07 2.27
CA ALA A 155 -9.47 7.70 1.01
C ALA A 155 -10.01 9.14 0.93
N LEU A 156 -11.23 9.40 1.44
CA LEU A 156 -11.76 10.76 1.60
C LEU A 156 -10.88 11.58 2.54
N ALA A 157 -10.54 11.05 3.71
CA ALA A 157 -9.66 11.76 4.65
C ALA A 157 -8.32 12.14 4.00
N ILE A 158 -7.69 11.22 3.30
CA ILE A 158 -6.44 11.45 2.55
C ILE A 158 -6.64 12.51 1.47
N ALA A 159 -7.70 12.40 0.66
CA ALA A 159 -8.00 13.33 -0.42
C ALA A 159 -8.21 14.76 0.11
N PHE A 160 -8.96 14.92 1.20
CA PHE A 160 -9.21 16.24 1.79
C PHE A 160 -7.96 16.88 2.39
N LEU A 161 -7.04 16.09 2.94
CA LEU A 161 -5.81 16.56 3.55
C LEU A 161 -4.69 16.88 2.54
N LEU A 162 -4.60 16.14 1.44
CA LEU A 162 -3.41 16.18 0.57
C LEU A 162 -3.66 16.59 -0.89
N LEU A 163 -4.86 16.40 -1.42
CA LEU A 163 -5.14 16.79 -2.80
C LEU A 163 -5.51 18.27 -2.86
N ASP A 164 -4.97 18.98 -3.84
CA ASP A 164 -5.34 20.36 -4.21
C ASP A 164 -6.42 20.36 -5.30
N ALA A 165 -7.52 19.64 -5.03
CA ALA A 165 -8.68 19.57 -5.91
C ALA A 165 -9.91 20.18 -5.22
N GLY A 166 -10.88 20.62 -6.02
CA GLY A 166 -12.20 20.98 -5.52
C GLY A 166 -12.88 19.82 -4.79
N THR A 167 -13.79 20.14 -3.87
CA THR A 167 -14.51 19.15 -3.03
C THR A 167 -15.07 17.97 -3.82
N MET A 168 -15.68 18.23 -4.99
CA MET A 168 -16.21 17.18 -5.85
C MET A 168 -15.12 16.29 -6.45
N GLY A 169 -13.99 16.86 -6.85
CA GLY A 169 -12.84 16.09 -7.35
C GLY A 169 -12.29 15.15 -6.28
N LYS A 170 -12.17 15.62 -5.04
CA LYS A 170 -11.74 14.80 -3.88
C LYS A 170 -12.69 13.63 -3.60
N ILE A 171 -14.00 13.90 -3.65
CA ILE A 171 -15.03 12.86 -3.46
C ILE A 171 -14.96 11.83 -4.59
N TRP A 172 -14.92 12.27 -5.85
CA TRP A 172 -14.84 11.37 -7.00
C TRP A 172 -13.57 10.53 -7.00
N TRP A 173 -12.43 11.13 -6.65
CA TRP A 173 -11.18 10.40 -6.51
C TRP A 173 -11.33 9.25 -5.50
N ALA A 174 -11.85 9.51 -4.31
CA ALA A 174 -12.04 8.49 -3.29
C ALA A 174 -13.05 7.40 -3.71
N VAL A 175 -14.16 7.79 -4.34
CA VAL A 175 -15.18 6.85 -4.85
C VAL A 175 -14.59 5.95 -5.92
N ILE A 176 -13.92 6.51 -6.93
CA ILE A 176 -13.37 5.74 -8.05
C ILE A 176 -12.27 4.79 -7.56
N LEU A 177 -11.40 5.23 -6.64
CA LEU A 177 -10.41 4.33 -6.05
C LEU A 177 -11.05 3.22 -5.21
N THR A 178 -12.15 3.48 -4.50
CA THR A 178 -12.90 2.44 -3.79
C THR A 178 -13.47 1.40 -4.77
N LEU A 179 -13.96 1.84 -5.93
CA LEU A 179 -14.45 0.93 -6.98
C LEU A 179 -13.31 0.13 -7.62
N ALA A 180 -12.14 0.75 -7.83
CA ALA A 180 -10.93 0.09 -8.33
C ALA A 180 -10.41 -0.96 -7.35
N GLU A 181 -10.50 -0.71 -6.04
CA GLU A 181 -10.26 -1.71 -5.02
C GLU A 181 -11.32 -2.82 -5.10
N TYR A 182 -12.60 -2.50 -5.27
CA TYR A 182 -13.70 -3.47 -5.17
C TYR A 182 -13.84 -4.44 -6.38
N GLN A 183 -13.47 -4.06 -7.60
CA GLN A 183 -13.82 -4.81 -8.84
C GLN A 183 -13.47 -6.31 -8.89
N GLY A 184 -12.33 -6.75 -8.33
CA GLY A 184 -11.99 -8.18 -8.15
C GLY A 184 -11.43 -8.92 -9.38
N TRP A 185 -11.28 -8.27 -10.53
CA TRP A 185 -10.68 -8.78 -11.76
C TRP A 185 -9.15 -8.57 -11.82
N LEU A 186 -8.66 -7.49 -11.23
CA LEU A 186 -7.23 -7.16 -11.09
C LEU A 186 -6.87 -7.00 -9.61
N ASP A 187 -5.65 -7.38 -9.24
CA ASP A 187 -5.12 -7.17 -7.89
C ASP A 187 -5.19 -5.68 -7.52
N ASP A 188 -5.68 -5.38 -6.32
CA ASP A 188 -5.85 -4.03 -5.79
C ASP A 188 -4.54 -3.22 -5.83
N ASN A 189 -3.41 -3.89 -5.62
CA ASN A 189 -2.08 -3.27 -5.62
C ASN A 189 -1.57 -2.93 -7.03
N LEU A 190 -2.32 -3.30 -8.08
CA LEU A 190 -2.15 -2.84 -9.47
C LEU A 190 -3.29 -1.93 -9.90
N ALA A 191 -4.54 -2.30 -9.59
CA ALA A 191 -5.73 -1.58 -10.04
C ALA A 191 -5.81 -0.16 -9.47
N VAL A 192 -5.63 -0.01 -8.14
CA VAL A 192 -5.68 1.28 -7.46
C VAL A 192 -4.61 2.25 -7.97
N PRO A 193 -3.30 1.89 -8.02
CA PRO A 193 -2.28 2.80 -8.53
C PRO A 193 -2.47 3.14 -10.00
N LEU A 194 -2.89 2.18 -10.83
CA LEU A 194 -3.14 2.43 -12.25
C LEU A 194 -4.29 3.42 -12.44
N VAL A 195 -5.46 3.14 -11.84
CA VAL A 195 -6.64 4.02 -11.93
C VAL A 195 -6.34 5.37 -11.30
N GLY A 196 -5.68 5.42 -10.13
CA GLY A 196 -5.28 6.66 -9.49
C GLY A 196 -4.34 7.49 -10.37
N SER A 197 -3.36 6.87 -11.03
CA SER A 197 -2.48 7.58 -11.96
C SER A 197 -3.24 8.11 -13.19
N LEU A 198 -4.25 7.39 -13.68
CA LEU A 198 -5.10 7.87 -14.78
C LEU A 198 -6.01 9.02 -14.35
N LEU A 199 -6.52 9.01 -13.11
CA LEU A 199 -7.33 10.09 -12.57
C LEU A 199 -6.55 11.40 -12.47
N PHE A 200 -5.22 11.35 -12.30
CA PHE A 200 -4.38 12.54 -12.35
C PHE A 200 -4.44 13.25 -13.71
N LEU A 201 -4.70 12.55 -14.81
CA LEU A 201 -4.86 13.17 -16.13
C LEU A 201 -6.15 14.01 -16.26
N LEU A 202 -7.08 13.82 -15.32
CA LEU A 202 -8.36 14.52 -15.24
C LEU A 202 -8.39 15.55 -14.10
N TYR A 203 -7.27 15.68 -13.38
CA TYR A 203 -7.09 16.50 -12.19
C TYR A 203 -6.78 17.95 -12.57
#